data_AF-A0A5B9P4A1-F1
#
_entry.id   AF-A0A5B9P4A1-F1
#
_cell.length_a   1.000
_cell.length_b   1.000
_cell.length_c   1.000
_cell.angle_alpha   90.00
_cell.angle_beta   90.00
_cell.angle_gamma   90.00
#
_symmetry.space_group_name_H-M   'P 1'
#
loop_
_entity.id
_entity.type
_entity.pdbx_description
1 polymer ?
#
loop_
_entity_poly.entity_id
_entity_poly.type
_entity_poly.pdbx_seq_one_letter_code
_entity_poly.pdbx_strand_id
1 'polypeptide(L)'
;MSNRRVLKAAQAIREVVSMSILTDLKDPRVRDVTVTFVEVSPDMRMAKVHVSVMGDETKQNLCLKGLQNSAGFLQSKVGRRIDTRYTPKIQFSLDKGMQHAMMVTRILEEVLPKESADNESADNESADAESEDVETVEADDQTDVGSVDAQGLDADSDTEDNSDADSEIETSTDKQDNQM
;
A
#
# COMPACT_ATOMS: atom_id res chain seq x y z
N MET A 1 13.72 13.45 -23.88
CA MET A 1 13.20 12.06 -24.07
C MET A 1 13.36 11.28 -22.77
N SER A 2 12.55 10.22 -22.58
CA SER A 2 12.50 9.22 -21.48
C SER A 2 11.85 9.56 -20.12
N ASN A 3 11.08 10.66 -20.00
CA ASN A 3 10.34 10.95 -18.75
C ASN A 3 9.26 9.88 -18.42
N ARG A 4 8.63 9.28 -19.44
CA ARG A 4 7.57 8.26 -19.22
C ARG A 4 8.06 7.03 -18.44
N ARG A 5 9.30 6.58 -18.66
CA ARG A 5 9.86 5.42 -17.93
C ARG A 5 10.11 5.78 -16.48
N VAL A 6 10.67 6.96 -16.23
CA VAL A 6 10.95 7.48 -14.88
C VAL A 6 9.64 7.66 -14.11
N LEU A 7 8.60 8.22 -14.73
CA LEU A 7 7.28 8.36 -14.11
C LEU A 7 6.63 7.01 -13.77
N LYS A 8 6.71 6.04 -14.68
CA LYS A 8 6.22 4.67 -14.40
C LYS A 8 6.97 4.03 -13.24
N ALA A 9 8.30 4.17 -13.22
CA ALA A 9 9.12 3.66 -12.12
C ALA A 9 8.77 4.37 -10.80
N ALA A 10 8.60 5.69 -10.81
CA ALA A 10 8.20 6.46 -9.63
C ALA A 10 6.85 6.00 -9.07
N GLN A 11 5.86 5.78 -9.95
CA GLN A 11 4.55 5.27 -9.55
C GLN A 11 4.64 3.87 -8.94
N ALA A 12 5.37 2.95 -9.59
CA ALA A 12 5.57 1.60 -9.08
C ALA A 12 6.32 1.61 -7.73
N ILE A 13 7.36 2.43 -7.57
CA ILE A 13 8.07 2.58 -6.30
C ILE A 13 7.12 3.10 -5.22
N ARG A 14 6.32 4.12 -5.52
CA ARG A 14 5.34 4.68 -4.58
C ARG A 14 4.38 3.61 -4.07
N GLU A 15 3.81 2.83 -4.97
CA GLU A 15 2.86 1.77 -4.63
C GLU A 15 3.50 0.69 -3.76
N VAL A 16 4.69 0.21 -4.16
CA VAL A 16 5.41 -0.83 -3.41
C VAL A 16 5.82 -0.33 -2.03
N VAL A 17 6.35 0.89 -1.92
CA VAL A 17 6.76 1.48 -0.64
C VAL A 17 5.55 1.71 0.24
N SER A 18 4.45 2.26 -0.28
CA SER A 18 3.23 2.50 0.49
C SER A 18 2.67 1.20 1.06
N MET A 19 2.54 0.16 0.22
CA MET A 19 2.05 -1.13 0.67
C MET A 19 3.01 -1.78 1.67
N SER A 20 4.32 -1.69 1.44
CA SER A 20 5.31 -2.28 2.37
C SER A 20 5.32 -1.59 3.73
N ILE A 21 5.09 -0.28 3.78
CA ILE A 21 4.94 0.45 5.05
C ILE A 21 3.71 -0.06 5.81
N LEU A 22 2.59 -0.25 5.12
CA LEU A 22 1.34 -0.71 5.75
C LEU A 22 1.40 -2.16 6.23
N THR A 23 2.03 -3.08 5.46
CA THR A 23 2.00 -4.52 5.76
C THR A 23 3.21 -5.02 6.54
N ASP A 24 4.40 -4.48 6.27
CA ASP A 24 5.65 -5.06 6.77
C ASP A 24 6.29 -4.27 7.91
N LEU A 25 5.97 -2.99 8.03
CA LEU A 25 6.63 -2.11 8.98
C LEU A 25 5.89 -2.15 10.32
N LYS A 26 6.37 -3.01 11.22
CA LYS A 26 5.82 -3.22 12.57
C LYS A 26 6.34 -2.22 13.62
N ASP A 27 6.95 -1.11 13.22
CA ASP A 27 7.47 -0.12 14.16
C ASP A 27 6.34 0.87 14.54
N PRO A 28 5.98 0.98 15.84
CA PRO A 28 4.94 1.91 16.30
C PRO A 28 5.26 3.37 15.96
N ARG A 29 6.52 3.72 15.72
CA ARG A 29 6.95 5.07 15.32
C ARG A 29 6.61 5.40 13.88
N VAL A 30 6.17 4.45 13.05
CA VAL A 30 6.00 4.66 11.61
C VAL A 30 4.57 4.37 11.15
N ARG A 31 3.64 4.18 12.10
CA ARG A 31 2.24 3.87 11.83
C ARG A 31 1.49 5.00 11.13
N ASP A 32 1.78 6.25 11.48
CA ASP A 32 1.01 7.41 11.01
C ASP A 32 1.64 8.07 9.77
N VAL A 33 2.32 7.29 8.94
CA VAL A 33 3.05 7.76 7.77
C VAL A 33 2.27 7.48 6.49
N THR A 34 2.08 8.51 5.68
CA THR A 34 1.50 8.42 4.33
C THR A 34 2.52 8.86 3.29
N VAL A 35 2.64 8.13 2.19
CA VAL A 35 3.51 8.52 1.07
C VAL A 35 2.72 9.41 0.11
N THR A 36 3.13 10.68 -0.02
CA THR A 36 2.47 11.61 -0.94
C THR A 36 2.98 11.43 -2.37
N PHE A 37 4.30 11.53 -2.55
CA PHE A 37 4.93 11.62 -3.86
C PHE A 37 6.29 10.95 -3.89
N VAL A 38 6.70 10.48 -5.06
CA VAL A 38 8.04 9.91 -5.27
C VAL A 38 8.65 10.56 -6.50
N GLU A 39 9.83 11.13 -6.30
CA GLU A 39 10.66 11.69 -7.37
C GLU A 39 11.82 10.73 -7.63
N VAL A 40 11.98 10.31 -8.89
CA VAL A 40 13.09 9.45 -9.29
C VAL A 40 14.04 10.26 -10.15
N SER A 41 15.33 10.15 -9.86
CA SER A 41 16.35 10.85 -10.63
C SER A 41 16.37 10.36 -12.10
N PRO A 42 16.77 11.20 -13.07
CA PRO A 42 16.81 10.81 -14.48
C PRO A 42 17.73 9.62 -14.77
N ASP A 43 18.74 9.39 -13.93
CA ASP A 43 19.66 8.25 -13.98
C ASP A 43 19.12 6.99 -13.27
N MET A 44 17.92 7.04 -12.68
CA MET A 44 17.26 5.96 -11.93
C MET A 44 18.12 5.39 -10.77
N ARG A 45 19.07 6.18 -10.24
CA ARG A 45 19.94 5.77 -9.14
C ARG A 45 19.46 6.23 -7.77
N MET A 46 18.69 7.31 -7.71
CA MET A 46 18.07 7.82 -6.48
C MET A 46 16.56 7.94 -6.65
N ALA A 47 15.84 7.61 -5.58
CA ALA A 47 14.41 7.85 -5.44
C ALA A 47 14.17 8.63 -4.14
N LYS A 48 13.66 9.84 -4.25
CA LYS A 48 13.23 10.67 -3.12
C LYS A 48 11.75 10.44 -2.87
N VAL A 49 11.43 9.89 -1.70
CA VAL A 49 10.08 9.59 -1.26
C VAL A 49 9.64 10.69 -0.29
N HIS A 50 8.60 11.42 -0.69
CA HIS A 50 7.95 12.43 0.12
C HIS A 50 6.89 11.77 0.98
N VAL A 51 7.04 11.94 2.30
CA VAL A 51 6.14 11.37 3.29
C VAL A 51 5.51 12.47 4.13
N SER A 52 4.21 12.33 4.37
CA SER A 52 3.48 13.11 5.36
C SER A 52 3.30 12.25 6.61
N VAL A 53 3.55 12.85 7.77
CA VAL A 53 3.44 12.16 9.07
C VAL A 53 2.47 12.96 9.92
N MET A 54 1.46 12.28 10.46
CA MET A 54 0.53 12.92 11.37
C MET A 54 1.18 13.14 12.75
N GLY A 55 1.15 14.38 13.25
CA GLY A 55 1.62 14.73 14.60
C GLY A 55 2.74 15.78 14.63
N ASP A 56 3.32 15.95 15.83
CA ASP A 56 4.28 17.01 16.14
C ASP A 56 5.64 16.83 15.45
N GLU A 57 6.41 17.91 15.31
CA GLU A 57 7.74 17.92 14.68
C GLU A 57 8.73 16.93 15.33
N THR A 58 8.62 16.71 16.64
CA THR A 58 9.42 15.70 17.36
C THR A 58 9.10 14.28 16.88
N LYS A 59 7.82 13.95 16.74
CA LYS A 59 7.36 12.67 16.19
C LYS A 59 7.80 12.54 14.74
N GLN A 60 7.64 13.57 13.92
CA GLN A 60 8.06 13.57 12.52
C GLN A 60 9.55 13.21 12.37
N ASN A 61 10.43 13.82 13.18
CA ASN A 61 11.86 13.51 13.17
C ASN A 61 12.17 12.07 13.62
N LEU A 62 11.47 11.56 14.63
CA LEU A 62 11.62 10.17 15.06
C LEU A 62 11.13 9.17 14.00
N CYS A 63 10.00 9.48 13.34
CA CYS A 63 9.47 8.69 12.22
C CYS A 63 10.48 8.64 11.07
N LEU A 64 11.06 9.80 10.71
CA LEU A 64 12.03 9.92 9.64
C LEU A 64 13.27 9.04 9.91
N LYS A 65 13.77 9.05 11.15
CA LYS A 65 14.86 8.15 11.57
C LYS A 65 14.46 6.67 11.46
N GLY A 66 13.24 6.32 11.87
CA GLY A 66 12.70 4.95 11.71
C GLY A 66 12.67 4.51 10.24
N LEU A 67 12.11 5.35 9.37
CA LEU A 67 12.07 5.10 7.93
C LEU A 67 13.47 4.97 7.31
N GLN A 68 14.43 5.80 7.74
CA GLN A 68 15.82 5.71 7.28
C GLN A 68 16.45 4.37 7.65
N ASN A 69 16.22 3.86 8.86
CA ASN A 69 16.72 2.54 9.27
C ASN A 69 16.10 1.42 8.44
N SER A 70 14.83 1.57 8.06
CA SER A 70 14.11 0.60 7.23
C SER A 70 14.31 0.80 5.71
N ALA A 71 15.10 1.80 5.29
CA ALA A 71 15.31 2.12 3.89
C ALA A 71 15.91 0.95 3.10
N GLY A 72 16.85 0.20 3.67
CA GLY A 72 17.47 -0.97 3.02
C GLY A 72 16.49 -2.13 2.82
N PHE A 73 15.58 -2.33 3.78
CA PHE A 73 14.52 -3.33 3.67
C PHE A 73 13.52 -2.96 2.56
N LEU A 74 13.08 -1.70 2.54
CA LEU A 74 12.19 -1.17 1.49
C LEU A 74 12.87 -1.22 0.12
N GLN A 75 14.15 -0.88 0.04
CA GLN A 75 14.94 -0.98 -1.20
C GLN A 75 14.98 -2.42 -1.73
N SER A 76 15.17 -3.40 -0.85
CA SER A 76 15.19 -4.82 -1.22
C SER A 76 13.83 -5.28 -1.76
N LYS A 77 12.73 -4.84 -1.15
CA LYS A 77 11.37 -5.15 -1.65
C LYS A 77 11.08 -4.50 -3.00
N VAL A 78 11.48 -3.24 -3.18
CA VAL A 78 11.35 -2.53 -4.45
C VAL A 78 12.14 -3.24 -5.55
N GLY A 79 13.37 -3.65 -5.29
CA GLY A 79 14.20 -4.38 -6.25
C GLY A 79 13.63 -5.75 -6.65
N ARG A 80 12.84 -6.39 -5.79
CA ARG A 80 12.15 -7.65 -6.13
C ARG A 80 10.92 -7.45 -7.00
N ARG A 81 10.25 -6.30 -6.90
CA ARG A 81 9.03 -5.99 -7.67
C ARG A 81 9.29 -5.27 -8.98
N ILE A 82 10.34 -4.47 -9.05
CA ILE A 82 10.66 -3.67 -10.22
C ILE A 82 11.93 -4.23 -10.85
N ASP A 83 11.79 -4.80 -12.05
CA ASP A 83 12.94 -5.25 -12.83
C ASP A 83 13.67 -4.03 -13.41
N THR A 84 14.76 -3.64 -12.73
CA THR A 84 15.63 -2.53 -13.15
C THR A 84 17.07 -2.95 -13.01
N ARG A 85 17.91 -2.51 -13.96
CA ARG A 85 19.37 -2.77 -13.95
C ARG A 85 20.05 -2.31 -12.65
N TYR A 86 19.56 -1.22 -12.07
CA TYR A 86 20.04 -0.66 -10.81
C TYR A 86 18.84 -0.41 -9.90
N THR A 87 18.87 -0.92 -8.68
CA THR A 87 17.85 -0.59 -7.68
C THR A 87 18.12 0.80 -7.11
N PRO A 88 17.20 1.77 -7.28
CA PRO A 88 17.43 3.14 -6.79
C PRO A 88 17.58 3.15 -5.26
N LYS A 89 18.46 4.02 -4.77
CA LYS A 89 18.57 4.30 -3.33
C LYS A 89 17.39 5.17 -2.89
N ILE A 90 16.66 4.69 -1.89
CA ILE A 90 15.49 5.38 -1.33
C ILE A 90 15.96 6.40 -0.29
N GLN A 91 15.54 7.65 -0.45
CA GLN A 91 15.71 8.71 0.54
C GLN A 91 14.35 9.25 0.95
N PHE A 92 14.14 9.41 2.25
CA PHE A 92 12.89 9.96 2.78
C PHE A 92 13.02 11.45 3.04
N SER A 93 11.99 12.20 2.66
CA SER A 93 11.87 13.63 2.94
C SER A 93 10.45 13.92 3.43
N LEU A 94 10.32 14.81 4.41
CA LEU A 94 9.01 15.24 4.88
C LEU A 94 8.37 16.15 3.84
N ASP A 95 7.11 15.86 3.54
CA ASP A 95 6.30 16.68 2.66
C ASP A 95 5.84 17.95 3.40
N LYS A 96 6.48 19.07 3.09
CA LYS A 96 6.08 20.40 3.58
C LYS A 96 5.06 21.08 2.66
N GLY A 97 4.70 20.46 1.53
CA GLY A 97 3.83 21.04 0.52
C GLY A 97 2.44 21.37 1.05
N MET A 98 1.83 20.45 1.81
CA MET A 98 0.51 20.69 2.40
C MET A 98 0.48 21.84 3.41
N GLN A 99 1.49 21.93 4.28
CA GLN A 99 1.59 23.03 5.25
C GLN A 99 1.74 24.38 4.53
N HIS A 100 2.53 24.42 3.46
CA HIS A 100 2.72 25.63 2.67
C HIS A 100 1.44 26.03 1.93
N ALA A 101 0.71 25.08 1.33
CA ALA A 101 -0.56 25.35 0.68
C ALA A 101 -1.58 25.97 1.65
N MET A 102 -1.75 25.39 2.84
CA MET A 102 -2.63 25.94 3.89
C MET A 102 -2.23 27.37 4.31
N MET A 103 -0.93 27.61 4.43
CA MET A 103 -0.41 28.95 4.77
C MET A 103 -0.72 29.97 3.67
N VAL A 104 -0.53 29.60 2.40
CA VAL A 104 -0.82 30.46 1.25
C VAL A 104 -2.31 30.75 1.15
N THR A 105 -3.18 29.75 1.30
CA THR A 105 -4.64 29.94 1.32
C THR A 105 -5.07 30.91 2.42
N ARG A 106 -4.52 30.76 3.64
CA ARG A 106 -4.80 31.66 4.75
C ARG A 106 -4.41 33.12 4.46
N ILE A 107 -3.24 33.32 3.84
CA ILE A 107 -2.78 34.66 3.45
C ILE A 107 -3.67 35.23 2.34
N LEU A 108 -4.08 34.40 1.37
CA LEU A 108 -5.00 34.82 0.30
C LEU A 108 -6.36 35.24 0.86
N GLU A 109 -6.92 34.47 1.81
CA GLU A 109 -8.18 34.81 2.50
C GLU A 109 -8.08 36.08 3.35
N GLU A 110 -6.91 36.40 3.88
CA GLU A 110 -6.66 37.63 4.66
C GLU A 110 -6.50 38.87 3.75
N VAL A 111 -5.99 38.69 2.53
CA VAL A 111 -5.72 39.77 1.58
C VAL A 111 -6.88 40.03 0.63
N LEU A 112 -7.68 39.01 0.26
CA LEU A 112 -8.89 39.21 -0.52
C LEU A 112 -10.05 39.66 0.39
N PRO A 113 -10.73 40.79 0.09
CA PRO A 113 -12.04 41.07 0.66
C PRO A 113 -12.98 39.90 0.34
N LYS A 114 -13.78 39.46 1.31
CA LYS A 114 -14.89 38.52 1.07
C LYS A 114 -15.89 39.19 0.11
N GLU A 115 -15.70 39.03 -1.19
CA GLU A 115 -16.79 39.21 -2.14
C GLU A 115 -17.77 38.05 -1.92
N SER A 116 -18.87 38.39 -1.25
CA SER A 116 -20.19 37.78 -1.29
C SER A 116 -20.25 36.29 -1.60
N ALA A 117 -20.39 35.50 -0.53
CA ALA A 117 -21.09 34.23 -0.59
C ALA A 117 -22.56 34.50 -0.93
N ASP A 118 -22.88 34.59 -2.22
CA ASP A 118 -24.24 34.48 -2.78
C ASP A 118 -24.17 33.62 -4.03
N ASN A 119 -23.99 32.32 -3.82
CA ASN A 119 -24.47 31.28 -4.74
C ASN A 119 -24.58 29.96 -3.97
N GLU A 120 -25.49 29.94 -2.99
CA GLU A 120 -26.05 28.67 -2.51
C GLU A 120 -27.05 28.16 -3.55
N SER A 121 -26.79 26.93 -4.00
CA SER A 121 -27.78 25.92 -4.38
C SER A 121 -28.62 26.16 -5.64
N ALA A 122 -28.17 25.55 -6.74
CA ALA A 122 -29.06 24.91 -7.71
C ALA A 122 -28.41 23.63 -8.25
N ASP A 123 -29.05 22.50 -7.92
CA ASP A 123 -29.20 21.28 -8.70
C ASP A 123 -27.96 20.45 -9.04
N ASN A 124 -27.82 19.27 -8.41
CA ASN A 124 -28.32 18.02 -9.01
C ASN A 124 -28.09 16.80 -8.10
N GLU A 125 -29.06 16.50 -7.23
CA GLU A 125 -29.40 15.13 -6.87
C GLU A 125 -30.82 14.84 -7.39
N SER A 126 -30.93 14.28 -8.58
CA SER A 126 -31.97 13.28 -8.88
C SER A 126 -31.62 12.50 -10.14
N ALA A 127 -31.42 11.19 -9.96
CA ALA A 127 -31.78 10.08 -10.83
C ALA A 127 -31.49 10.22 -12.34
N ASP A 128 -30.49 9.46 -12.81
CA ASP A 128 -30.79 8.56 -13.92
C ASP A 128 -30.14 7.20 -13.68
N ALA A 129 -31.02 6.20 -13.64
CA ALA A 129 -30.67 4.80 -13.69
C ALA A 129 -30.54 4.44 -15.16
N GLU A 130 -29.31 4.28 -15.64
CA GLU A 130 -29.04 3.60 -16.89
C GLU A 130 -28.12 2.43 -16.54
N SER A 131 -28.77 1.27 -16.40
CA SER A 131 -28.16 -0.05 -16.51
C SER A 131 -27.34 -0.10 -17.80
N GLU A 132 -26.03 -0.31 -17.70
CA GLU A 132 -25.29 -0.86 -18.83
C GLU A 132 -25.80 -2.27 -19.06
N ASP A 133 -26.45 -2.44 -20.21
CA ASP A 133 -26.96 -3.68 -20.75
C ASP A 133 -25.90 -4.79 -20.65
N VAL A 134 -26.17 -5.74 -19.76
CA VAL A 134 -25.61 -7.08 -19.87
C VAL A 134 -26.25 -7.68 -21.10
N GLU A 135 -25.46 -7.85 -22.18
CA GLU A 135 -25.83 -8.69 -23.31
C GLU A 135 -26.25 -10.06 -22.77
N THR A 136 -27.56 -10.26 -22.78
CA THR A 136 -28.18 -11.55 -22.53
C THR A 136 -27.90 -12.35 -23.78
N VAL A 137 -26.97 -13.30 -23.69
CA VAL A 137 -26.81 -14.31 -24.74
C VAL A 137 -28.07 -15.16 -24.70
N GLU A 138 -29.00 -14.85 -25.60
CA GLU A 138 -30.17 -15.67 -25.85
C GLU A 138 -29.70 -17.03 -26.35
N ALA A 139 -29.98 -18.05 -25.54
CA ALA A 139 -29.95 -19.43 -25.96
C ALA A 139 -31.17 -19.65 -26.86
N ASP A 140 -30.92 -19.87 -28.15
CA ASP A 140 -31.87 -20.52 -29.03
C ASP A 140 -31.35 -21.89 -29.45
N ASP A 141 -32.27 -22.83 -29.31
CA ASP A 141 -32.21 -24.26 -29.46
C ASP A 141 -31.97 -24.71 -30.91
N GLN A 142 -30.97 -25.58 -31.14
CA GLN A 142 -31.11 -26.75 -32.02
C GLN A 142 -29.94 -27.75 -31.90
N THR A 143 -30.27 -28.87 -31.28
CA THR A 143 -29.87 -30.26 -31.56
C THR A 143 -28.64 -30.53 -32.47
N ASP A 144 -27.65 -31.24 -31.93
CA ASP A 144 -27.03 -32.35 -32.67
C ASP A 144 -26.78 -33.54 -31.73
N VAL A 145 -27.11 -34.71 -32.24
CA VAL A 145 -27.13 -36.01 -31.57
C VAL A 145 -25.73 -36.62 -31.61
N GLY A 146 -25.19 -36.97 -30.44
CA GLY A 146 -23.92 -37.67 -30.32
C GLY A 146 -23.90 -38.58 -29.11
N SER A 147 -24.42 -39.80 -29.29
CA SER A 147 -24.21 -40.96 -28.43
C SER A 147 -22.74 -41.12 -28.03
N VAL A 148 -22.42 -41.35 -26.75
CA VAL A 148 -21.83 -42.61 -26.24
C VAL A 148 -21.58 -42.57 -24.71
N ASP A 149 -22.21 -43.54 -24.04
CA ASP A 149 -21.69 -44.41 -22.97
C ASP A 149 -21.03 -43.86 -21.69
N ALA A 150 -21.85 -43.89 -20.63
CA ALA A 150 -21.72 -44.73 -19.43
C ALA A 150 -20.37 -44.86 -18.66
N GLN A 151 -20.55 -44.94 -17.33
CA GLN A 151 -19.62 -45.32 -16.23
C GLN A 151 -18.94 -44.10 -15.61
N GLY A 152 -19.24 -43.68 -14.37
CA GLY A 152 -19.42 -44.47 -13.15
C GLY A 152 -18.08 -44.53 -12.40
N LEU A 153 -18.06 -44.11 -11.12
CA LEU A 153 -17.04 -44.24 -10.06
C LEU A 153 -17.05 -42.91 -9.25
N ASP A 154 -17.76 -42.81 -8.12
CA ASP A 154 -17.50 -43.36 -6.79
C ASP A 154 -16.25 -42.80 -6.09
N ALA A 155 -16.47 -42.36 -4.84
CA ALA A 155 -15.50 -42.17 -3.74
C ALA A 155 -14.49 -40.99 -3.86
N ASP A 156 -14.09 -40.29 -2.81
CA ASP A 156 -14.36 -40.37 -1.37
C ASP A 156 -14.12 -38.97 -0.75
N SER A 157 -14.85 -38.70 0.32
CA SER A 157 -14.64 -37.55 1.19
C SER A 157 -13.55 -37.86 2.22
N ASP A 158 -12.35 -37.33 2.03
CA ASP A 158 -11.32 -37.37 3.07
C ASP A 158 -11.32 -36.10 3.91
N THR A 159 -11.88 -36.30 5.10
CA THR A 159 -11.63 -35.51 6.30
C THR A 159 -10.29 -35.95 6.87
N GLU A 160 -9.30 -35.06 6.94
CA GLU A 160 -8.13 -35.21 7.81
C GLU A 160 -8.09 -33.98 8.73
N ASP A 161 -8.54 -34.09 9.97
CA ASP A 161 -7.95 -34.72 11.15
C ASP A 161 -7.09 -33.75 11.96
N ASN A 162 -7.41 -33.73 13.24
CA ASN A 162 -7.23 -32.66 14.19
C ASN A 162 -6.56 -33.28 15.41
N SER A 163 -5.22 -33.28 15.45
CA SER A 163 -4.48 -33.56 16.67
C SER A 163 -3.04 -33.09 16.50
N ASP A 164 -2.64 -32.14 17.34
CA ASP A 164 -1.46 -32.31 18.20
C ASP A 164 -1.30 -31.03 19.04
N ALA A 165 -1.98 -31.06 20.18
CA ALA A 165 -1.49 -30.42 21.37
C ALA A 165 -0.47 -31.38 22.00
N ASP A 166 0.77 -30.94 22.18
CA ASP A 166 1.38 -31.13 23.49
C ASP A 166 2.53 -30.16 23.74
N SER A 167 2.42 -29.56 24.92
CA SER A 167 3.34 -28.65 25.56
C SER A 167 4.48 -29.41 26.22
N GLU A 168 5.72 -29.05 25.93
CA GLU A 168 6.86 -29.43 26.78
C GLU A 168 7.48 -28.16 27.38
N ILE A 169 7.13 -27.93 28.65
CA ILE A 169 7.85 -27.09 29.58
C ILE A 169 9.02 -27.93 30.08
N GLU A 170 10.24 -27.61 29.66
CA GLU A 170 11.44 -28.08 30.37
C GLU A 170 11.88 -27.04 31.40
N THR A 171 11.54 -27.32 32.66
CA THR A 171 12.23 -26.80 33.84
C THR A 171 13.19 -27.86 34.38
N SER A 172 14.49 -27.68 34.17
CA SER A 172 15.60 -28.33 34.91
C SER A 172 16.58 -27.21 35.28
N THR A 173 16.70 -26.75 36.52
CA THR A 173 17.22 -27.38 37.75
C THR A 173 18.62 -27.97 37.59
N ASP A 174 19.63 -27.22 38.03
CA ASP A 174 20.86 -27.75 38.66
C ASP A 174 21.35 -26.69 39.67
N LYS A 175 20.93 -26.77 40.94
CA LYS A 175 21.63 -27.37 42.09
C LYS A 175 23.09 -26.92 42.29
N GLN A 176 23.21 -26.09 43.33
CA GLN A 176 24.14 -26.20 44.46
C GLN A 176 25.64 -25.91 44.26
N ASP A 177 26.06 -24.83 44.94
CA ASP A 177 27.13 -24.80 45.93
C ASP A 177 28.11 -26.00 45.92
N ASN A 178 29.41 -25.74 45.81
CA ASN A 178 30.27 -25.62 47.00
C ASN A 178 31.73 -25.36 46.61
N GLN A 179 32.35 -24.46 47.37
CA GLN A 179 33.81 -24.35 47.53
C GLN A 179 34.34 -25.54 48.35
N MET A 180 35.65 -25.81 48.16
CA MET A 180 36.51 -26.83 48.80
C MET A 180 36.50 -28.24 48.20
#